data_AF-A0AA43UE13-F1
#
_entry.id   AF-A0AA43UE13-F1
#
_cell.length_a   1.000
_cell.length_b   1.000
_cell.length_c   1.000
_cell.angle_alpha   90.00
_cell.angle_beta   90.00
_cell.angle_gamma   90.00
#
_symmetry.space_group_name_H-M   'P 1'
#
loop_
_entity.id
_entity.type
_entity.pdbx_description
1 polymer ?
#
loop_
_entity_poly.entity_id
_entity_poly.type
_entity_poly.pdbx_seq_one_letter_code
_entity_poly.pdbx_strand_id
1 'polypeptide(L)'
;MKKTYGEYYLGLDIGTNSVGWAVTDPEYNVLRFNSKAMWGIHLFNEGEAASERRSHRCARRRLERRNQRIALLRELFDSEVSAVDPGFFARLDESNLVESDRKNHQKNSLFNDDLFKDKEYHDRFPTIYHLRKYLMTTDEKPDIRLFYLGVHHILKNRGHFLFEGLSDGSIPIFEEIFNDLV
;
A
#
# COMPACT_ATOMS: atom_id res chain seq x y z
N MET A 1 -18.12 35.04 49.20
CA MET A 1 -18.26 33.83 50.04
C MET A 1 -18.39 32.63 49.09
N LYS A 2 -17.53 31.61 49.17
CA LYS A 2 -17.67 30.41 48.34
C LYS A 2 -18.92 29.66 48.79
N LYS A 3 -19.85 29.37 47.87
CA LYS A 3 -21.04 28.58 48.17
C LYS A 3 -20.60 27.13 48.40
N THR A 4 -20.74 26.65 49.63
CA THR A 4 -20.48 25.26 50.01
C THR A 4 -21.77 24.47 49.91
N TYR A 5 -21.75 23.35 49.19
CA TYR A 5 -22.85 22.39 49.19
C TYR A 5 -22.57 21.32 50.25
N GLY A 6 -23.63 20.78 50.85
CA GLY A 6 -23.56 19.62 51.73
C GLY A 6 -23.38 18.34 50.93
N GLU A 7 -23.91 17.22 51.44
CA GLU A 7 -23.97 15.97 50.69
C GLU A 7 -24.80 16.15 49.41
N TYR A 8 -24.38 15.50 48.32
CA TYR A 8 -25.05 15.58 47.02
C TYR A 8 -24.86 14.26 46.26
N TYR A 9 -25.75 14.00 45.31
CA TYR A 9 -25.64 12.93 44.33
C TYR A 9 -25.19 13.48 42.98
N LEU A 10 -24.38 12.70 42.26
CA LEU A 10 -24.02 12.95 40.86
C LEU A 10 -24.52 11.77 40.02
N GLY A 11 -25.51 12.02 39.17
CA GLY A 11 -25.94 11.10 38.13
C GLY A 11 -25.13 11.31 36.86
N LEU A 12 -24.66 10.22 36.27
CA LEU A 12 -23.98 10.22 34.96
C LEU A 12 -24.69 9.21 34.05
N ASP A 13 -25.05 9.65 32.85
CA ASP A 13 -25.59 8.82 31.78
C ASP A 13 -24.60 8.83 30.61
N ILE A 14 -23.82 7.76 30.48
CA ILE A 14 -22.67 7.69 29.56
C ILE A 14 -23.08 6.88 28.32
N GLY A 15 -23.40 7.60 27.24
CA GLY A 15 -23.68 7.06 25.92
C GLY A 15 -22.46 7.00 25.02
N THR A 16 -22.66 6.56 23.77
CA THR A 16 -21.60 6.42 22.75
C THR A 16 -21.07 7.77 22.24
N ASN A 17 -21.89 8.81 22.30
CA ASN A 17 -21.62 10.15 21.75
C ASN A 17 -21.99 11.27 22.72
N SER A 18 -22.40 10.91 23.93
CA SER A 18 -22.83 11.88 24.93
C SER A 18 -22.59 11.41 26.35
N VAL A 19 -22.39 12.37 27.25
CA VAL A 19 -22.41 12.15 28.70
C VAL A 19 -23.40 13.13 29.30
N GLY A 20 -24.58 12.64 29.67
CA GLY A 20 -25.54 13.37 30.50
C GLY A 20 -25.06 13.40 31.94
N TRP A 21 -25.26 14.52 32.63
CA TRP A 21 -24.93 14.63 34.04
C TRP A 21 -25.96 15.50 34.77
N ALA A 22 -26.23 15.17 36.04
CA ALA A 22 -27.09 15.97 36.92
C ALA A 22 -26.62 15.84 38.37
N VAL A 23 -26.71 16.93 39.12
CA VAL A 23 -26.33 16.98 40.54
C VAL A 23 -27.56 17.34 41.37
N THR A 24 -27.89 16.50 42.35
CA THR A 24 -29.02 16.71 43.27
C THR A 24 -28.59 16.69 44.73
N ASP A 25 -29.39 17.27 45.61
CA ASP A 25 -29.32 17.00 47.06
C ASP A 25 -29.95 15.63 47.41
N PRO A 26 -29.90 15.19 48.68
CA PRO A 26 -30.52 13.94 49.12
C PRO A 26 -32.04 13.87 48.91
N GLU A 27 -32.72 15.01 48.82
CA GLU A 27 -34.14 15.16 48.52
C GLU A 27 -34.45 15.18 47.00
N TYR A 28 -33.44 14.95 46.15
CA TYR A 28 -33.52 14.91 44.68
C TYR A 28 -33.83 16.24 44.00
N ASN A 29 -33.56 17.37 44.65
CA ASN A 29 -33.63 18.68 44.00
C ASN A 29 -32.33 19.00 43.26
N VAL A 30 -32.45 19.50 42.03
CA VAL A 30 -31.27 19.88 41.22
C VAL A 30 -30.58 21.10 41.82
N LEU A 31 -29.29 20.96 42.12
CA LEU A 31 -28.48 22.04 42.70
C LEU A 31 -28.19 23.15 41.67
N ARG A 32 -27.90 24.36 42.16
CA ARG A 32 -27.57 25.53 41.31
C ARG A 32 -26.27 26.20 41.72
N PHE A 33 -25.30 26.23 40.80
CA PHE A 33 -24.03 26.94 40.92
C PHE A 33 -23.97 28.16 40.00
N ASN A 34 -23.61 29.32 40.54
CA ASN A 34 -23.60 30.61 39.82
C ASN A 34 -24.89 30.85 39.01
N SER A 35 -26.03 30.63 39.65
CA SER A 35 -27.38 30.75 39.07
C SER A 35 -27.68 29.79 37.91
N LYS A 36 -26.81 28.84 37.60
CA LYS A 36 -27.05 27.78 36.60
C LYS A 36 -27.40 26.48 37.30
N ALA A 37 -28.40 25.76 36.77
CA ALA A 37 -28.72 24.43 37.25
C ALA A 37 -27.55 23.47 36.94
N MET A 38 -27.23 22.61 37.88
CA MET A 38 -26.11 21.68 37.79
C MET A 38 -26.55 20.40 37.10
N TRP A 39 -26.97 20.54 35.85
CA TRP A 39 -27.19 19.44 34.93
C TRP A 39 -26.78 19.85 33.53
N GLY A 40 -26.54 18.87 32.66
CA GLY A 40 -26.23 19.14 31.29
C GLY A 40 -25.87 17.88 30.53
N ILE A 41 -25.40 18.08 29.30
CA ILE A 41 -24.93 17.02 28.43
C ILE A 41 -23.62 17.48 27.79
N HIS A 42 -22.63 16.60 27.77
CA HIS A 42 -21.44 16.74 26.95
C HIS A 42 -21.66 15.92 25.68
N LEU A 43 -21.47 16.52 24.49
CA LEU A 43 -21.59 15.84 23.20
C LEU A 43 -20.21 15.71 22.56
N PHE A 44 -19.93 14.56 21.95
CA PHE A 44 -18.68 14.27 21.26
C PHE A 44 -18.91 13.30 20.08
N ASN A 45 -17.91 13.21 19.20
CA ASN A 45 -17.94 12.26 18.08
C ASN A 45 -17.71 10.84 18.59
N GLU A 46 -18.36 9.85 17.98
CA GLU A 46 -18.23 8.45 18.36
C GLU A 46 -16.77 7.99 18.26
N GLY A 47 -16.39 7.06 19.13
CA GLY A 47 -15.08 6.42 19.05
C GLY A 47 -14.93 5.59 17.79
N GLU A 48 -13.94 5.89 16.96
CA GLU A 48 -13.62 5.09 15.78
C GLU A 48 -12.83 3.82 16.14
N ALA A 49 -13.23 2.69 15.55
CA ALA A 49 -12.51 1.43 15.71
C ALA A 49 -11.12 1.47 15.06
N ALA A 50 -10.13 0.83 15.70
CA ALA A 50 -8.76 0.81 15.18
C ALA A 50 -8.54 -0.12 13.96
N SER A 51 -9.60 -0.74 13.41
CA SER A 51 -9.56 -1.67 12.28
C SER A 51 -9.10 -0.98 10.99
N GLU A 52 -9.64 0.19 10.67
CA GLU A 52 -9.26 0.96 9.48
C GLU A 52 -7.80 1.44 9.56
N ARG A 53 -7.39 1.94 10.73
CA ARG A 53 -5.99 2.30 11.01
C ARG A 53 -5.05 1.11 10.83
N ARG A 54 -5.48 -0.10 11.19
CA ARG A 54 -4.73 -1.35 10.95
C ARG A 54 -4.61 -1.64 9.46
N SER A 55 -5.69 -1.54 8.69
CA SER A 55 -5.70 -1.74 7.24
C SER A 55 -4.74 -0.79 6.51
N HIS A 56 -4.78 0.52 6.81
CA HIS A 56 -3.85 1.48 6.20
C HIS A 56 -2.39 1.21 6.57
N ARG A 57 -2.12 0.83 7.83
CA ARG A 57 -0.75 0.49 8.26
C ARG A 57 -0.23 -0.74 7.52
N CYS A 58 -1.04 -1.77 7.37
CA CYS A 58 -0.69 -2.96 6.61
C CYS A 58 -0.42 -2.63 5.14
N ALA A 59 -1.23 -1.76 4.53
CA ALA A 59 -1.02 -1.32 3.16
C ALA A 59 0.30 -0.57 2.96
N ARG A 60 0.63 0.40 3.84
CA ARG A 60 1.90 1.12 3.79
C ARG A 60 3.11 0.19 3.89
N ARG A 61 3.11 -0.71 4.88
CA ARG A 61 4.20 -1.71 5.05
C ARG A 61 4.34 -2.64 3.84
N ARG A 62 3.22 -3.01 3.21
CA ARG A 62 3.24 -3.85 2.00
C ARG A 62 3.90 -3.12 0.83
N LEU A 63 3.56 -1.85 0.62
CA LEU A 63 4.16 -1.01 -0.43
C LEU A 63 5.66 -0.81 -0.19
N GLU A 64 6.04 -0.48 1.04
CA GLU A 64 7.45 -0.32 1.45
C GLU A 64 8.27 -1.58 1.15
N ARG A 65 7.79 -2.75 1.59
CA ARG A 65 8.47 -4.04 1.33
C ARG A 65 8.49 -4.43 -0.15
N ARG A 66 7.49 -4.01 -0.93
CA ARG A 66 7.51 -4.19 -2.39
C ARG A 66 8.61 -3.33 -3.00
N ASN A 67 8.69 -2.07 -2.62
CA ASN A 67 9.72 -1.16 -3.11
C ASN A 67 11.12 -1.62 -2.70
N GLN A 68 11.31 -2.07 -1.46
CA GLN A 68 12.57 -2.64 -0.99
C GLN A 68 13.01 -3.84 -1.84
N ARG A 69 12.09 -4.78 -2.13
CA ARG A 69 12.42 -5.94 -2.98
C ARG A 69 12.84 -5.55 -4.39
N ILE A 70 12.20 -4.53 -4.97
CA ILE A 70 12.60 -4.01 -6.28
C ILE A 70 13.94 -3.27 -6.21
N ALA A 71 14.21 -2.54 -5.12
CA ALA A 71 15.51 -1.89 -4.90
C ALA A 71 16.65 -2.92 -4.81
N LEU A 72 16.45 -4.01 -4.07
CA LEU A 72 17.42 -5.11 -3.99
C LEU A 72 17.63 -5.80 -5.35
N LEU A 73 16.55 -6.00 -6.12
CA LEU A 73 16.67 -6.52 -7.48
C LEU A 73 17.50 -5.56 -8.35
N ARG A 74 17.23 -4.26 -8.28
CA ARG A 74 17.97 -3.26 -9.05
C ARG A 74 19.44 -3.25 -8.67
N GLU A 75 19.77 -3.26 -7.37
CA GLU A 75 21.15 -3.33 -6.87
C GLU A 75 21.89 -4.55 -7.43
N LEU A 76 21.24 -5.72 -7.46
CA LEU A 76 21.82 -6.95 -8.01
C LEU A 76 22.14 -6.84 -9.52
N PHE A 77 21.34 -6.08 -10.27
CA PHE A 77 21.49 -5.94 -11.72
C PHE A 77 22.21 -4.65 -12.14
N ASP A 78 22.56 -3.79 -11.19
CA ASP A 78 22.99 -2.42 -11.47
C ASP A 78 24.24 -2.38 -12.35
N SER A 79 25.25 -3.18 -12.00
CA SER A 79 26.52 -3.25 -12.75
C SER A 79 26.32 -3.74 -14.19
N GLU A 80 25.62 -4.85 -14.35
CA GLU A 80 25.45 -5.51 -15.66
C GLU A 80 24.55 -4.71 -16.59
N VAL A 81 23.46 -4.13 -16.07
CA VAL A 81 22.57 -3.28 -16.85
C VAL A 81 23.27 -1.97 -17.21
N SER A 82 23.97 -1.34 -16.26
CA SER A 82 24.68 -0.08 -16.53
C SER A 82 25.85 -0.25 -17.49
N ALA A 83 26.48 -1.43 -17.55
CA ALA A 83 27.52 -1.73 -18.54
C ALA A 83 26.98 -1.71 -19.98
N VAL A 84 25.71 -2.10 -20.17
CA VAL A 84 25.04 -2.03 -21.48
C VAL A 84 24.45 -0.65 -21.71
N ASP A 85 23.82 -0.06 -20.68
CA ASP A 85 23.02 1.15 -20.79
C ASP A 85 22.96 1.89 -19.43
N PRO A 86 23.90 2.83 -19.19
CA PRO A 86 23.96 3.59 -17.94
C PRO A 86 22.70 4.40 -17.64
N GLY A 87 21.89 4.72 -18.66
CA GLY A 87 20.70 5.54 -18.53
C GLY A 87 19.42 4.73 -18.24
N PHE A 88 19.47 3.41 -18.32
CA PHE A 88 18.27 2.55 -18.28
C PHE A 88 17.42 2.78 -17.02
N PHE A 89 18.03 2.70 -15.84
CA PHE A 89 17.26 2.86 -14.61
C PHE A 89 16.78 4.28 -14.36
N ALA A 90 17.55 5.30 -14.80
CA ALA A 90 17.09 6.68 -14.72
C ALA A 90 15.83 6.89 -15.56
N ARG A 91 15.79 6.32 -16.78
CA ARG A 91 14.59 6.37 -17.63
C ARG A 91 13.42 5.61 -17.03
N LEU A 92 13.68 4.45 -16.41
CA LEU A 92 12.65 3.70 -15.69
C LEU A 92 12.05 4.51 -14.53
N ASP A 93 12.89 5.20 -13.74
CA ASP A 93 12.45 6.04 -12.62
C ASP A 93 11.63 7.25 -13.11
N GLU A 94 11.97 7.82 -14.27
CA GLU A 94 11.32 8.98 -14.87
C GLU A 94 10.18 8.61 -15.84
N SER A 95 9.81 7.32 -15.91
CA SER A 95 8.85 6.80 -16.90
C SER A 95 7.43 7.37 -16.75
N ASN A 96 7.09 7.89 -15.57
CA ASN A 96 5.82 8.55 -15.29
C ASN A 96 5.83 10.06 -15.62
N LEU A 97 6.97 10.62 -16.00
CA LEU A 97 7.12 12.04 -16.33
C LEU A 97 6.87 12.30 -17.82
N VAL A 98 6.32 13.48 -18.11
CA VAL A 98 6.25 14.03 -19.47
C VAL A 98 7.65 14.41 -19.95
N GLU A 99 7.86 14.43 -21.27
CA GLU A 99 9.18 14.65 -21.88
C GLU A 99 9.87 15.96 -21.44
N SER A 100 9.10 17.02 -21.19
CA SER A 100 9.63 18.29 -20.70
C SER A 100 10.23 18.23 -19.30
N ASP A 101 9.78 17.28 -18.48
CA ASP A 101 10.15 17.19 -17.06
C ASP A 101 11.27 16.15 -16.82
N ARG A 102 11.60 15.37 -17.86
CA ARG A 102 12.70 14.42 -17.84
C ARG A 102 14.03 15.14 -17.88
N LYS A 103 15.05 14.60 -17.21
CA LYS A 103 16.40 15.18 -17.23
C LYS A 103 16.99 15.17 -18.64
N ASN A 104 16.72 14.08 -19.37
CA ASN A 104 17.07 13.94 -20.77
C ASN A 104 15.77 14.01 -21.58
N HIS A 105 15.61 15.10 -22.34
CA HIS A 105 14.45 15.31 -23.23
C HIS A 105 14.44 14.28 -24.37
N GLN A 106 13.88 13.13 -24.08
CA GLN A 106 13.73 12.02 -25.01
C GLN A 106 12.31 11.46 -24.90
N LYS A 107 11.80 11.00 -26.04
CA LYS A 107 10.47 10.42 -26.15
C LYS A 107 10.34 9.06 -25.43
N ASN A 108 11.38 8.22 -25.52
CA ASN A 108 11.33 6.85 -25.00
C ASN A 108 11.53 6.79 -23.48
N SER A 109 10.80 5.90 -22.82
CA SER A 109 10.75 5.70 -21.38
C SER A 109 11.61 4.53 -20.88
N LEU A 110 11.97 3.55 -21.73
CA LEU A 110 12.80 2.41 -21.32
C LEU A 110 14.04 2.25 -22.19
N PHE A 111 13.84 2.05 -23.49
CA PHE A 111 14.88 1.79 -24.48
C PHE A 111 15.04 2.99 -25.40
N ASN A 112 16.27 3.48 -25.53
CA ASN A 112 16.58 4.60 -26.41
C ASN A 112 17.90 4.40 -27.17
N ASP A 113 18.16 3.16 -27.60
CA ASP A 113 19.34 2.85 -28.40
C ASP A 113 19.08 3.20 -29.88
N ASP A 114 20.14 3.21 -30.69
CA ASP A 114 20.04 3.53 -32.11
C ASP A 114 19.14 2.55 -32.88
N LEU A 115 19.25 1.25 -32.56
CA LEU A 115 18.54 0.15 -33.24
C LEU A 115 17.44 -0.49 -32.39
N PHE A 116 17.26 -0.07 -31.14
CA PHE A 116 16.29 -0.66 -30.22
C PHE A 116 15.68 0.41 -29.30
N LYS A 117 14.43 0.80 -29.59
CA LYS A 117 13.67 1.78 -28.82
C LYS A 117 12.39 1.15 -28.30
N ASP A 118 11.62 1.92 -27.51
CA ASP A 118 10.36 1.46 -26.96
C ASP A 118 9.38 0.95 -28.02
N LYS A 119 9.40 1.55 -29.22
CA LYS A 119 8.55 1.10 -30.32
C LYS A 119 8.86 -0.35 -30.71
N GLU A 120 10.12 -0.65 -30.98
CA GLU A 120 10.57 -2.00 -31.35
C GLU A 120 10.36 -2.99 -30.19
N TYR A 121 10.54 -2.54 -28.95
CA TYR A 121 10.22 -3.34 -27.76
C TYR A 121 8.74 -3.72 -27.72
N HIS A 122 7.83 -2.76 -27.92
CA HIS A 122 6.38 -3.01 -27.89
C HIS A 122 5.87 -3.78 -29.12
N ASP A 123 6.48 -3.57 -30.29
CA ASP A 123 6.19 -4.34 -31.50
C ASP A 123 6.58 -5.82 -31.29
N ARG A 124 7.74 -6.08 -30.68
CA ARG A 124 8.23 -7.44 -30.38
C ARG A 124 7.48 -8.09 -29.21
N PHE A 125 7.14 -7.32 -28.18
CA PHE A 125 6.48 -7.79 -26.97
C PHE A 125 5.25 -6.94 -26.64
N PRO A 126 4.08 -7.25 -27.25
CA PRO A 126 2.86 -6.48 -27.03
C PRO A 126 2.42 -6.42 -25.56
N THR A 127 2.78 -7.44 -24.77
CA THR A 127 2.58 -7.45 -23.32
C THR A 127 3.80 -8.00 -22.61
N ILE A 128 3.93 -7.69 -21.31
CA ILE A 128 4.99 -8.24 -20.45
C ILE A 128 4.97 -9.78 -20.40
N TYR A 129 3.82 -10.41 -20.66
CA TYR A 129 3.71 -11.87 -20.71
C TYR A 129 4.31 -12.47 -21.98
N HIS A 130 4.29 -11.75 -23.10
CA HIS A 130 5.02 -12.15 -24.32
C HIS A 130 6.53 -12.15 -24.05
N LEU A 131 7.03 -11.12 -23.36
CA LEU A 131 8.43 -11.08 -22.92
C LEU A 131 8.75 -12.25 -21.99
N ARG A 132 7.93 -12.52 -20.97
CA ARG A 132 8.15 -13.65 -20.06
C ARG A 132 8.16 -14.99 -20.79
N LYS A 133 7.22 -15.20 -21.72
CA LYS A 133 7.17 -16.42 -22.55
C LYS A 133 8.44 -16.55 -23.37
N TYR A 134 8.87 -15.49 -24.04
CA TYR A 134 10.12 -15.46 -24.80
C TYR A 134 11.33 -15.83 -23.92
N LEU A 135 11.47 -15.22 -22.74
CA LEU A 135 12.57 -15.51 -21.81
C LEU A 135 12.57 -16.95 -21.29
N MET A 136 11.41 -17.62 -21.26
CA MET A 136 11.29 -19.02 -20.83
C MET A 136 11.59 -20.03 -21.95
N THR A 137 11.46 -19.64 -23.21
CA THR A 137 11.54 -20.56 -24.36
C THR A 137 12.69 -20.26 -25.31
N THR A 138 13.43 -19.18 -25.11
CA THR A 138 14.54 -18.80 -25.97
C THR A 138 15.81 -19.58 -25.60
N ASP A 139 16.52 -20.05 -26.62
CA ASP A 139 17.85 -20.65 -26.47
C ASP A 139 18.98 -19.60 -26.63
N GLU A 140 18.63 -18.37 -27.02
CA GLU A 140 19.57 -17.26 -27.17
C GLU A 140 19.81 -16.55 -25.84
N LYS A 141 21.02 -16.00 -25.65
CA LYS A 141 21.29 -15.14 -24.49
C LYS A 141 20.51 -13.83 -24.63
N PRO A 142 19.50 -13.55 -23.77
CA PRO A 142 18.69 -12.35 -23.90
C PRO A 142 19.47 -11.10 -23.46
N ASP A 143 19.04 -9.93 -23.95
CA ASP A 143 19.47 -8.63 -23.41
C ASP A 143 19.16 -8.58 -21.89
N ILE A 144 20.16 -8.18 -21.10
CA ILE A 144 20.06 -8.12 -19.65
C ILE A 144 18.94 -7.19 -19.16
N ARG A 145 18.63 -6.13 -19.91
CA ARG A 145 17.53 -5.20 -19.62
C ARG A 145 16.17 -5.87 -19.78
N LEU A 146 16.01 -6.68 -20.83
CA LEU A 146 14.79 -7.47 -21.05
C LEU A 146 14.62 -8.53 -19.95
N PHE A 147 15.71 -9.20 -19.57
CA PHE A 147 15.69 -10.15 -18.46
C PHE A 147 15.30 -9.47 -17.14
N TYR A 148 15.91 -8.31 -16.83
CA TYR A 148 15.55 -7.50 -15.66
C TYR A 148 14.05 -7.16 -15.66
N LEU A 149 13.47 -6.70 -16.77
CA LEU A 149 12.04 -6.37 -16.85
C LEU A 149 11.14 -7.57 -16.57
N GLY A 150 11.50 -8.75 -17.09
CA GLY A 150 10.80 -10.00 -16.83
C GLY A 150 10.78 -10.37 -15.35
N VAL A 151 11.95 -10.37 -14.71
CA VAL A 151 12.10 -10.70 -13.28
C VAL A 151 11.45 -9.63 -12.39
N HIS A 152 11.64 -8.35 -12.73
CA HIS A 152 11.01 -7.22 -12.06
C HIS A 152 9.49 -7.37 -12.03
N HIS A 153 8.87 -7.72 -13.15
CA HIS A 153 7.43 -7.95 -13.21
C HIS A 153 6.98 -9.08 -12.26
N ILE A 154 7.70 -10.21 -12.26
CA ILE A 154 7.40 -11.35 -11.37
C ILE A 154 7.52 -10.94 -9.90
N LEU A 155 8.60 -10.28 -9.49
CA LEU A 155 8.80 -9.89 -8.08
C LEU A 155 7.86 -8.78 -7.61
N LYS A 156 7.44 -7.89 -8.51
CA LYS A 156 6.45 -6.84 -8.22
C LYS A 156 5.05 -7.43 -8.08
N ASN A 157 4.69 -8.39 -8.93
CA ASN A 157 3.37 -9.03 -9.04
C ASN A 157 3.43 -10.53 -8.67
N ARG A 158 4.04 -10.85 -7.53
CA ARG A 158 4.44 -12.22 -7.14
C ARG A 158 3.33 -13.20 -6.73
N GLY A 159 2.06 -12.85 -6.91
CA GLY A 159 0.93 -13.69 -6.45
C GLY A 159 0.82 -13.82 -4.93
N HIS A 160 0.05 -14.82 -4.50
CA HIS A 160 -0.19 -15.15 -3.09
C HIS A 160 0.67 -16.33 -2.62
N PHE A 161 0.83 -16.47 -1.30
CA PHE A 161 1.65 -17.51 -0.66
C PHE A 161 0.77 -18.30 0.32
N LEU A 162 -0.37 -18.80 -0.15
CA LEU A 162 -1.37 -19.47 0.71
C LEU A 162 -1.06 -20.96 0.93
N PHE A 163 -0.36 -21.59 -0.01
CA PHE A 163 -0.04 -23.01 0.04
C PHE A 163 1.35 -23.20 0.62
N GLU A 164 1.43 -23.89 1.75
CA GLU A 164 2.68 -24.31 2.36
C GLU A 164 3.22 -25.56 1.64
N GLY A 165 4.53 -25.64 1.40
CA GLY A 165 5.16 -26.88 0.91
C GLY A 165 4.94 -27.20 -0.58
N LEU A 166 4.68 -26.21 -1.44
CA LEU A 166 4.76 -26.39 -2.90
C LEU A 166 6.22 -26.66 -3.32
N SER A 167 6.65 -27.92 -3.22
CA SER A 167 7.84 -28.44 -3.89
C SER A 167 7.52 -28.81 -5.34
N ASP A 168 8.54 -28.85 -6.21
CA ASP A 168 8.39 -29.36 -7.58
C ASP A 168 7.72 -30.74 -7.56
N GLY A 169 6.54 -30.85 -8.18
CA GLY A 169 5.76 -32.09 -8.28
C GLY A 169 4.50 -32.18 -7.42
N SER A 170 4.28 -31.26 -6.47
CA SER A 170 3.08 -31.22 -5.61
C SER A 170 2.23 -29.97 -5.83
N ILE A 171 2.33 -29.35 -7.01
CA ILE A 171 1.50 -28.21 -7.39
C ILE A 171 0.12 -28.75 -7.80
N PRO A 172 -0.95 -28.48 -7.03
CA PRO A 172 -2.28 -28.91 -7.42
C PRO A 172 -2.65 -28.30 -8.76
N ILE A 173 -3.46 -29.01 -9.54
CA ILE A 173 -3.85 -28.54 -10.87
C ILE A 173 -4.59 -27.20 -10.69
N PHE A 174 -4.36 -26.23 -11.58
CA PHE A 174 -4.93 -24.89 -11.45
C PHE A 174 -6.45 -24.91 -11.19
N GLU A 175 -7.17 -25.84 -11.82
CA GLU A 175 -8.60 -26.06 -11.63
C GLU A 175 -8.98 -26.49 -10.21
N GLU A 176 -8.16 -27.31 -9.55
CA GLU A 176 -8.37 -27.71 -8.14
C GLU A 176 -8.21 -26.50 -7.22
N ILE A 177 -7.15 -25.71 -7.42
CA ILE A 177 -6.90 -24.47 -6.66
C ILE A 177 -8.01 -23.44 -6.87
N PHE A 178 -8.48 -23.28 -8.12
CA PHE A 178 -9.49 -22.31 -8.45
C PHE A 178 -10.85 -22.66 -7.83
N ASN A 179 -11.22 -23.95 -7.83
CA ASN A 179 -12.45 -24.41 -7.21
C ASN A 179 -12.44 -24.26 -5.68
N ASP A 180 -11.29 -24.37 -5.02
CA ASP A 180 -11.17 -24.12 -3.57
C ASP A 180 -11.29 -22.62 -3.20
N LEU A 181 -11.11 -21.71 -4.16
CA LEU A 181 -11.14 -20.26 -3.96
C LEU A 181 -12.50 -19.61 -4.24
N VAL A 182 -13.40 -20.29 -4.95
CA VAL A 182 -14.76 -19.82 -5.34
C VAL A 182 -15.82 -20.46 -4.46
#